data_AF-A0A9D3ZMF0-F1
#
_entry.id   AF-A0A9D3ZMF0-F1
#
_cell.length_a   1.000
_cell.length_b   1.000
_cell.length_c   1.000
_cell.angle_alpha   90.00
_cell.angle_beta   90.00
_cell.angle_gamma   90.00
#
_symmetry.space_group_name_H-M   'P 1'
#
loop_
_entity.id
_entity.type
_entity.pdbx_description
1 polymer ?
#
loop_
_entity_poly.entity_id
_entity_poly.type
_entity_poly.pdbx_seq_one_letter_code
_entity_poly.pdbx_strand_id
1 'polypeptide(L)'
;MIGKVVRMDFNTDTRTRDRFARMSVYINLDKPLIAQVSVNGLYQKVEYEALPTICFTCGKYGHTKELCVLTQPETSLGKEKTDANPAKAVSREEGIVYGP
;
A
#
# COMPACT_ATOMS: atom_id res chain seq x y z
N MET A 1 7.37 -10.15 7.30
CA MET A 1 7.93 -8.77 7.36
C MET A 1 6.94 -7.83 6.68
N ILE A 2 6.49 -6.75 7.34
CA ILE A 2 5.42 -5.86 6.84
C ILE A 2 5.80 -5.08 5.59
N GLY A 3 7.08 -4.74 5.44
CA GLY A 3 7.57 -3.88 4.39
C GLY A 3 8.98 -3.37 4.68
N LYS A 4 9.59 -2.71 3.70
CA LYS A 4 10.89 -2.04 3.89
C LYS A 4 10.66 -0.75 4.67
N VAL A 5 11.34 -0.58 5.80
CA VAL A 5 11.30 0.65 6.59
C VAL A 5 11.98 1.78 5.80
N VAL A 6 11.30 2.92 5.73
CA VAL A 6 11.75 4.12 5.01
C VAL A 6 12.15 5.20 6.00
N ARG A 7 11.32 5.39 7.03
CA ARG A 7 11.50 6.40 8.06
C ARG A 7 11.00 5.89 9.40
N MET A 8 11.66 6.31 10.45
CA MET A 8 11.24 6.14 11.84
C MET A 8 10.91 7.52 12.39
N ASP A 9 9.81 7.65 13.13
CA ASP A 9 9.44 8.91 13.76
C ASP A 9 10.52 9.35 14.76
N PHE A 10 10.91 10.62 14.72
CA PHE A 10 12.04 11.14 15.51
C PHE A 10 11.84 10.97 17.02
N ASN A 11 10.60 11.01 17.52
CA ASN A 11 10.33 10.78 18.94
C ASN A 11 10.53 9.30 19.32
N THR A 12 10.33 8.39 18.36
CA THR A 12 10.65 6.97 18.52
C THR A 12 12.16 6.75 18.43
N ASP A 13 12.82 7.43 17.49
CA ASP A 13 14.26 7.32 17.23
C ASP A 13 15.11 7.85 18.40
N THR A 14 14.68 8.97 19.00
CA THR A 14 15.35 9.57 20.17
C THR A 14 14.96 8.95 21.51
N ARG A 15 14.14 7.88 21.52
CA ARG A 15 13.61 7.23 22.73
C ARG A 15 12.94 8.20 23.73
N THR A 16 12.43 9.34 23.26
CA THR A 16 11.89 10.40 24.13
C THR A 16 10.42 10.20 24.50
N ARG A 17 9.72 9.22 23.90
CA ARG A 17 8.34 8.87 24.25
C ARG A 17 8.13 7.36 24.35
N ASP A 18 7.93 6.87 25.57
CA ASP A 18 7.71 5.45 25.89
C ASP A 18 6.33 4.88 25.50
N ARG A 19 5.47 5.66 24.83
CA ARG A 19 4.07 5.24 24.63
C ARG A 19 3.72 4.70 23.25
N PHE A 20 4.37 5.18 22.18
CA PHE A 20 4.05 4.74 20.82
C PHE A 20 5.26 4.85 19.89
N ALA A 21 5.52 3.80 19.12
CA ALA A 21 6.45 3.81 18.00
C ALA A 21 5.70 4.07 16.69
N ARG A 22 6.25 4.94 15.83
CA ARG A 22 5.69 5.19 14.48
C ARG A 22 6.78 5.00 13.43
N MET A 23 6.43 4.29 12.37
CA MET A 23 7.34 3.96 11.26
C MET A 23 6.60 4.05 9.94
N SER A 24 7.27 4.57 8.92
CA SER A 24 6.81 4.53 7.53
C SER A 24 7.48 3.36 6.81
N VAL A 25 6.69 2.51 6.17
CA VAL A 25 7.17 1.32 5.46
C VAL A 25 6.62 1.29 4.03
N TYR A 26 7.39 0.77 3.09
CA TYR A 26 6.88 0.43 1.77
C TYR A 26 6.10 -0.88 1.82
N ILE A 27 4.86 -0.84 1.36
CA ILE A 27 3.97 -2.00 1.27
C ILE A 27 3.72 -2.29 -0.20
N ASN A 28 3.89 -3.55 -0.60
CA ASN A 28 3.54 -3.99 -1.96
C ASN A 28 2.05 -4.37 -1.98
N LEU A 29 1.25 -3.58 -2.70
CA LEU A 29 -0.21 -3.74 -2.79
C LEU A 29 -0.66 -4.77 -3.82
N ASP A 30 0.24 -5.24 -4.69
CA ASP A 30 -0.02 -6.31 -5.66
C ASP A 30 -0.04 -7.70 -4.99
N LYS A 31 0.40 -7.75 -3.72
CA LYS A 31 0.39 -8.92 -2.86
C LYS A 31 -0.70 -8.80 -1.80
N PRO A 32 -1.20 -9.93 -1.26
CA PRO A 32 -2.12 -9.89 -0.15
C PRO A 32 -1.52 -9.13 1.05
N LEU A 33 -2.32 -8.26 1.67
CA LEU A 33 -1.93 -7.51 2.84
C LEU A 33 -1.63 -8.43 4.03
N ILE A 34 -0.66 -8.03 4.83
CA ILE A 34 -0.24 -8.77 6.01
C ILE A 34 -1.19 -8.45 7.15
N ALA A 35 -1.90 -9.46 7.66
CA ALA A 35 -2.87 -9.29 8.74
C ALA A 35 -2.23 -9.24 10.15
N GLN A 36 -1.02 -9.78 10.31
CA GLN A 36 -0.33 -9.85 11.60
C GLN A 36 1.18 -9.72 11.43
N VAL A 37 1.82 -9.09 12.41
CA VAL A 37 3.28 -8.96 12.50
C VAL A 37 3.78 -9.49 13.84
N SER A 38 5.01 -10.00 13.87
CA SER A 38 5.67 -10.33 15.14
C SER A 38 6.46 -9.13 15.63
N VAL A 39 6.21 -8.72 16.87
CA VAL A 39 6.94 -7.67 17.58
C VAL A 39 7.42 -8.29 18.90
N ASN A 40 8.74 -8.40 19.07
CA ASN A 40 9.36 -9.02 20.25
C ASN A 40 8.80 -10.42 20.57
N GLY A 41 8.53 -11.23 19.53
CA GLY A 41 7.99 -12.59 19.67
C GLY A 41 6.48 -12.68 19.87
N LEU A 42 5.78 -11.54 20.01
CA LEU A 42 4.33 -11.49 20.13
C LEU A 42 3.68 -11.13 18.79
N TYR A 43 2.59 -11.83 18.44
CA TYR A 43 1.82 -11.51 17.23
C TYR A 43 0.85 -10.36 17.50
N GLN A 44 1.02 -9.28 16.76
CA GLN A 44 0.14 -8.11 16.79
C GLN A 44 -0.69 -8.05 15.51
N LYS A 45 -1.99 -7.79 15.63
CA LYS A 45 -2.87 -7.55 14.48
C LYS A 45 -2.51 -6.24 13.80
N VAL A 46 -2.57 -6.23 12.48
CA VAL A 46 -2.38 -5.05 11.65
C VAL A 46 -3.75 -4.56 11.18
N GLU A 47 -3.99 -3.28 11.39
CA GLU A 47 -5.15 -2.58 10.84
C GLU A 47 -4.68 -1.63 9.76
N TYR A 48 -5.36 -1.66 8.61
CA TYR A 48 -5.10 -0.77 7.51
C TYR A 48 -6.23 0.24 7.43
N GLU A 49 -5.89 1.51 7.61
CA GLU A 49 -6.83 2.62 7.46
C GLU A 49 -6.85 3.11 6.00
N ALA A 50 -7.96 3.71 5.58
CA ALA A 50 -8.12 4.38 4.28
C ALA A 50 -7.81 3.52 3.04
N LEU A 51 -8.12 2.21 3.06
CA LEU A 51 -8.05 1.33 1.88
C LEU A 51 -9.45 0.98 1.34
N PRO A 52 -10.15 1.89 0.63
CA PRO A 52 -11.54 1.68 0.21
C PRO A 52 -11.71 0.56 -0.83
N THR A 53 -10.67 0.23 -1.60
CA THR A 53 -10.71 -0.77 -2.69
C THR A 53 -9.92 -2.04 -2.37
N ILE A 54 -9.93 -2.46 -1.09
CA ILE A 54 -9.34 -3.74 -0.67
C ILE A 54 -10.32 -4.90 -0.96
N CYS A 55 -9.83 -5.96 -1.60
CA CYS A 55 -10.60 -7.19 -1.78
C CYS A 55 -10.34 -8.14 -0.61
N PHE A 56 -11.33 -8.35 0.25
CA PHE A 56 -11.22 -9.26 1.40
C PHE A 56 -11.19 -10.75 1.03
N THR A 57 -11.44 -11.10 -0.23
CA THR A 57 -11.34 -12.48 -0.71
C THR A 57 -9.89 -12.86 -1.05
N CYS A 58 -9.16 -11.99 -1.75
CA CYS A 58 -7.78 -12.27 -2.16
C CYS A 58 -6.73 -11.48 -1.35
N GLY A 59 -7.17 -10.55 -0.50
CA GLY A 59 -6.33 -9.69 0.34
C GLY A 59 -5.59 -8.58 -0.40
N LYS A 60 -5.85 -8.35 -1.71
CA LYS A 60 -5.14 -7.36 -2.53
C LYS A 60 -5.91 -6.07 -2.70
N TYR A 61 -5.19 -4.96 -2.77
CA TYR A 61 -5.78 -3.65 -3.03
C TYR A 61 -5.99 -3.43 -4.55
N GLY A 62 -6.98 -2.59 -4.89
CA GLY A 62 -7.24 -2.13 -6.26
C GLY A 62 -8.50 -2.71 -6.90
N HIS A 63 -9.20 -3.62 -6.22
CA HIS A 63 -10.48 -4.16 -6.69
C HIS A 63 -11.35 -4.60 -5.52
N THR A 64 -12.66 -4.69 -5.75
CA THR A 64 -13.62 -5.22 -4.78
C THR A 64 -13.84 -6.72 -5.00
N LYS A 65 -14.60 -7.37 -4.12
CA LYS A 65 -14.88 -8.82 -4.20
C LYS A 65 -15.54 -9.21 -5.51
N GLU A 66 -16.41 -8.35 -6.05
CA GLU A 66 -17.19 -8.58 -7.26
C GLU A 66 -16.30 -8.63 -8.52
N LEU A 67 -15.18 -7.91 -8.48
CA LEU A 67 -14.19 -7.83 -9.56
C LEU A 67 -12.99 -8.75 -9.32
N CYS A 68 -13.04 -9.59 -8.28
CA CYS A 68 -11.95 -10.48 -7.94
C CYS A 68 -11.94 -11.72 -8.84
N VAL A 69 -10.86 -11.89 -9.59
CA VAL A 69 -10.67 -13.03 -10.51
C VAL A 69 -10.76 -14.38 -9.79
N LEU A 70 -10.33 -14.46 -8.52
CA LEU A 70 -10.42 -15.70 -7.73
C LEU A 70 -11.87 -16.09 -7.38
N THR A 71 -12.80 -15.14 -7.43
CA THR A 71 -14.21 -15.37 -7.14
C THR A 71 -15.03 -15.55 -8.42
N GLN A 72 -14.46 -15.24 -9.58
CA GLN A 72 -15.16 -15.41 -10.86
C GLN A 72 -15.01 -16.87 -11.33
N PRO A 73 -16.11 -17.55 -11.67
CA PRO A 73 -16.05 -18.88 -12.27
C PRO A 73 -15.37 -18.76 -13.64
N GLU A 74 -14.15 -19.30 -13.74
CA GLU A 74 -13.31 -19.49 -14.93
C GLU A 74 -13.98 -19.14 -16.25
N THR A 75 -14.03 -17.85 -16.57
CA THR A 75 -14.36 -17.37 -17.91
C THR A 75 -13.36 -16.28 -18.27
N SER A 76 -12.23 -16.76 -18.81
CA SER A 76 -11.26 -16.03 -19.64
C SER A 76 -10.49 -14.86 -19.01
N LEU A 77 -9.34 -15.12 -18.38
CA LEU A 77 -8.27 -14.13 -18.32
C LEU A 77 -7.40 -14.26 -19.57
N GLY A 78 -7.68 -13.41 -20.55
CA GLY A 78 -6.85 -13.24 -21.73
C GLY A 78 -7.09 -11.86 -22.33
N LYS A 79 -6.26 -10.89 -21.93
CA LYS A 79 -5.51 -9.99 -22.82
C LYS A 79 -4.85 -8.85 -22.03
N GLU A 80 -3.55 -9.01 -21.86
CA GLU A 80 -2.54 -7.97 -21.98
C GLU A 80 -2.95 -6.93 -23.05
N LYS A 81 -2.86 -5.64 -22.70
CA LYS A 81 -2.76 -4.55 -23.67
C LYS A 81 -1.49 -3.76 -23.35
N THR A 82 -0.43 -4.17 -24.01
CA THR A 82 0.61 -3.28 -24.51
C THR A 82 -0.04 -2.27 -25.45
N ASP A 83 0.26 -0.99 -25.30
CA ASP A 83 0.38 -0.09 -26.45
C ASP A 83 1.32 1.07 -26.10
N ALA A 84 2.33 1.24 -26.94
CA ALA A 84 3.37 2.24 -26.83
C ALA A 84 3.07 3.43 -27.76
N ASN A 85 3.16 4.65 -27.19
CA ASN A 85 3.62 5.95 -27.75
C ASN A 85 2.86 6.58 -28.97
N PRO A 86 3.02 7.89 -29.34
CA PRO A 86 4.03 8.86 -28.90
C PRO A 86 3.62 10.32 -28.57
N ALA A 87 4.51 10.95 -27.78
CA ALA A 87 4.98 12.35 -27.79
C ALA A 87 3.99 13.51 -28.03
N LYS A 88 3.83 14.36 -27.00
CA LYS A 88 3.83 15.83 -27.19
C LYS A 88 4.42 16.54 -25.98
N ALA A 89 5.55 17.19 -26.20
CA ALA A 89 6.23 18.08 -25.26
C ALA A 89 5.59 19.47 -25.31
N VAL A 90 5.27 20.06 -24.16
CA VAL A 90 5.30 21.53 -23.91
C VAL A 90 5.62 21.76 -22.41
N SER A 91 6.35 22.83 -22.17
CA SER A 91 7.21 23.20 -21.03
C SER A 91 6.53 23.76 -19.76
N ARG A 92 7.11 23.37 -18.61
CA ARG A 92 7.52 24.13 -17.41
C ARG A 92 6.81 25.45 -17.06
N GLU A 93 6.26 25.54 -15.83
CA GLU A 93 6.67 26.52 -14.80
C GLU A 93 6.12 26.18 -13.40
N GLU A 94 6.82 26.68 -12.38
CA GLU A 94 6.85 26.26 -10.97
C GLU A 94 5.74 26.89 -10.09
N GLY A 95 5.42 26.25 -8.96
CA GLY A 95 4.61 26.88 -7.91
C GLY A 95 4.31 25.95 -6.73
N ILE A 96 5.22 25.90 -5.75
CA ILE A 96 4.97 25.31 -4.42
C ILE A 96 4.29 26.37 -3.56
N VAL A 97 3.09 26.09 -3.06
CA VAL A 97 2.53 26.75 -1.85
C VAL A 97 1.69 25.74 -1.07
N TYR A 98 2.05 25.49 0.19
CA TYR A 98 1.21 24.81 1.18
C TYR A 98 0.69 25.82 2.20
N GLY A 99 -0.58 25.70 2.58
CA GLY A 99 -1.17 26.29 3.79
C GLY A 99 -2.70 26.13 3.80
N PRO A 100 -3.39 26.42 4.93
CA PRO A 100 -2.94 26.45 6.33
C PRO A 100 -3.00 25.08 7.03
#